data_AF-A0A3C0AIV5-F1
#
_entry.id   AF-A0A3C0AIV5-F1
#
_cell.length_a   1.000
_cell.length_b   1.000
_cell.length_c   1.000
_cell.angle_alpha   90.00
_cell.angle_beta   90.00
_cell.angle_gamma   90.00
#
_symmetry.space_group_name_H-M   'P 1'
#
loop_
_entity.id
_entity.type
_entity.pdbx_description
1 polymer ?
#
loop_
_entity_poly.entity_id
_entity_poly.type
_entity_poly.pdbx_seq_one_letter_code
_entity_poly.pdbx_strand_id
1 'polypeptide(L)' 'MKVSGTSRRGFTLIELLVVIAIIAILIALLLPAVQQA' A
#
# COMPACT_ATOMS: atom_id res chain seq x y z
N MET A 1 32.16 14.70 -12.54
CA MET A 1 31.33 13.51 -12.21
C MET A 1 30.49 13.84 -10.99
N LYS A 2 29.19 14.11 -11.16
CA LYS A 2 28.27 14.28 -10.01
C LYS A 2 27.76 12.89 -9.64
N VAL A 3 28.18 12.39 -8.49
CA VAL A 3 27.74 11.11 -7.95
C VAL A 3 26.27 11.28 -7.52
N SER A 4 25.35 10.73 -8.29
CA SER A 4 23.93 10.70 -7.99
C SER A 4 23.70 9.85 -6.73
N GLY A 5 23.63 10.48 -5.57
CA GLY A 5 23.25 9.82 -4.33
C GLY A 5 21.87 9.22 -4.49
N THR A 6 21.80 7.89 -4.54
CA THR A 6 20.55 7.14 -4.48
C THR A 6 19.91 7.39 -3.12
N SER A 7 19.06 8.43 -3.03
CA SER A 7 18.18 8.66 -1.90
C SER A 7 17.34 7.40 -1.72
N ARG A 8 17.69 6.58 -0.72
CA ARG A 8 16.81 5.56 -0.19
C ARG A 8 15.60 6.33 0.36
N ARG A 9 14.53 6.42 -0.44
CA ARG A 9 13.21 6.87 0.02
C ARG A 9 12.74 5.83 1.03
N GLY A 10 13.11 6.03 2.29
CA GLY A 10 12.54 5.29 3.39
C GLY A 10 11.04 5.56 3.36
N PHE A 11 10.26 4.50 3.27
CA PHE A 11 8.82 4.61 3.29
C PHE A 11 8.41 5.22 4.63
N THR A 12 7.63 6.30 4.60
CA THR A 12 7.10 6.86 5.84
C THR A 12 6.15 5.85 6.48
N LEU A 13 6.06 5.84 7.81
CA LEU A 13 5.05 5.04 8.52
C LEU A 13 3.64 5.33 7.98
N ILE A 14 3.40 6.58 7.58
CA ILE A 14 2.15 7.04 6.98
C ILE A 14 1.89 6.36 5.64
N GLU A 15 2.87 6.31 4.75
CA GLU A 15 2.71 5.59 3.48
C GLU A 15 2.38 4.11 3.73
N LEU A 16 3.01 3.46 4.73
CA LEU A 16 2.70 2.06 5.09
C LEU A 16 1.25 1.92 5.53
N LEU A 17 0.78 2.83 6.39
CA LEU A 17 -0.60 2.86 6.84
C LEU A 17 -1.59 3.10 5.69
N VAL A 18 -1.28 4.01 4.77
CA VAL A 18 -2.13 4.30 3.60
C VAL A 18 -2.25 3.07 2.70
N VAL A 19 -1.16 2.36 2.43
CA VAL A 19 -1.19 1.13 1.61
C VAL A 19 -2.05 0.06 2.26
N ILE A 20 -1.89 -0.17 3.57
CA ILE A 20 -2.69 -1.15 4.31
C ILE A 20 -4.17 -0.76 4.29
N ALA A 21 -4.50 0.53 4.46
CA ALA A 21 -5.87 1.02 4.41
C ALA A 21 -6.53 0.76 3.05
N ILE A 22 -5.81 1.03 1.95
CA ILE A 22 -6.32 0.77 0.59
C ILE A 22 -6.58 -0.73 0.39
N ILE A 23 -5.64 -1.59 0.78
CA ILE A 23 -5.79 -3.05 0.64
C ILE A 23 -7.00 -3.55 1.44
N ALA A 24 -7.18 -3.09 2.67
CA ALA A 24 -8.30 -3.48 3.52
C ALA A 24 -9.67 -3.07 2.91
N ILE A 25 -9.76 -1.88 2.32
CA ILE A 25 -10.98 -1.42 1.63
C ILE A 25 -11.30 -2.32 0.44
N LEU A 26 -10.30 -2.64 -0.39
CA LEU A 26 -10.51 -3.51 -1.55
C LEU A 26 -11.01 -4.90 -1.11
N ILE A 27 -10.42 -5.49 -0.08
CA ILE A 27 -10.85 -6.80 0.45
C ILE A 27 -12.27 -6.72 1.01
N ALA A 28 -12.64 -5.66 1.73
CA ALA A 28 -13.98 -5.50 2.29
C ALA A 28 -15.08 -5.48 1.20
N LEU A 29 -14.77 -4.94 0.03
CA LEU A 29 -15.68 -4.95 -1.14
C LEU A 29 -15.73 -6.31 -1.84
N LEU A 30 -14.63 -7.07 -1.81
CA LEU A 30 -14.54 -8.40 -2.44
C LEU A 30 -15.15 -9.51 -1.56
N LEU A 31 -15.09 -9.38 -0.23
CA LEU A 31 -15.64 -10.35 0.71
C LEU A 31 -17.11 -10.73 0.42
N PRO A 32 -18.06 -9.79 0.23
CA PRO A 32 -19.44 -10.14 -0.09
C PRO A 32 -19.54 -10.89 -1.43
N ALA A 33 -18.73 -10.52 -2.42
CA ALA A 33 -18.74 -11.19 -3.74
C ALA A 33 -18.28 -12.65 -3.67
N VAL A 34 -17.37 -12.98 -2.74
CA VAL A 34 -16.89 -14.36 -2.52
C VAL A 34 -17.89 -15.21 -1.74
N GLN A 35 -18.79 -14.59 -0.97
CA GLN A 35 -19.81 -15.30 -0.17
C GLN A 35 -21.11 -15.60 -0.94
N GLN A 36 -21.26 -15.17 -2.20
CA GLN A 36 -22.46 -15.40 -3.02
C GLN A 36 -22.51 -16.80 -3.68
N ALA A 37 -21.93 -17.82 -3.04
CA ALA A 37 -21.93 -19.21 -3.50
C ALA A 37 -22.75 -20.11 -2.57
#